data_AF-A0A398AWR7-F1
#
_entry.id   AF-A0A398AWR7-F1
#
_cell.length_a   1.000
_cell.length_b   1.000
_cell.length_c   1.000
_cell.angle_alpha   90.00
_cell.angle_beta   90.00
_cell.angle_gamma   90.00
#
_symmetry.space_group_name_H-M   'P 1'
#
loop_
_entity.id
_entity.type
_entity.pdbx_description
1 polymer ?
#
loop_
_entity_poly.entity_id
_entity_poly.type
_entity_poly.pdbx_seq_one_letter_code
_entity_poly.pdbx_strand_id
1 'polypeptide(L)'
;MDKKQALLDLLNALLEAERAGVQTANYLLEKHQSEELDAQYKQVKKDEAWSCAGLHQAILREGGTPSKQTGAFADKVIALDTLQEKLTLLNKGQAWVARKIDEALAYDIHPDTELFLQEMKEKHHTNINELDKYLMGK
;
A
#
# COMPACT_ATOMS: atom_id res chain seq x y z
N MET A 1 26.66 -0.25 4.17
CA MET A 1 25.45 -0.82 3.54
C MET A 1 25.44 -0.34 2.12
N ASP A 2 25.29 -1.23 1.14
CA ASP A 2 25.20 -0.84 -0.27
C ASP A 2 23.90 -0.05 -0.47
N LYS A 3 24.01 1.19 -0.98
CA LYS A 3 22.85 2.07 -1.22
C LYS A 3 21.86 1.42 -2.19
N LYS A 4 22.36 0.66 -3.17
CA LYS A 4 21.51 -0.03 -4.14
C LYS A 4 20.71 -1.15 -3.49
N GLN A 5 21.36 -1.97 -2.65
CA GLN A 5 20.66 -3.01 -1.92
C GLN A 5 19.59 -2.43 -0.98
N ALA A 6 19.88 -1.32 -0.30
CA ALA A 6 18.91 -0.66 0.58
C ALA A 6 17.65 -0.18 -0.15
N LEU A 7 17.80 0.37 -1.36
CA LEU A 7 16.67 0.71 -2.23
C LEU A 7 15.86 -0.53 -2.62
N LEU A 8 16.54 -1.61 -3.06
CA LEU A 8 15.86 -2.84 -3.47
C LEU A 8 15.10 -3.50 -2.31
N ASP A 9 15.66 -3.47 -1.11
CA ASP A 9 14.99 -3.96 0.11
C ASP A 9 13.76 -3.11 0.43
N LEU A 10 13.86 -1.79 0.27
CA LEU A 10 12.75 -0.87 0.46
C LEU A 10 11.62 -1.09 -0.56
N LEU A 11 11.94 -1.20 -1.85
CA LEU A 11 10.96 -1.46 -2.90
C LEU A 11 10.28 -2.83 -2.71
N ASN A 12 11.03 -3.84 -2.26
CA ASN A 12 10.45 -5.13 -1.92
C ASN A 12 9.54 -5.07 -0.69
N ALA A 13 9.93 -4.33 0.35
CA ALA A 13 9.08 -4.12 1.51
C ALA A 13 7.77 -3.40 1.15
N LEU A 14 7.82 -2.43 0.23
CA LEU A 14 6.63 -1.81 -0.34
C LEU A 14 5.78 -2.85 -1.09
N LEU A 15 6.37 -3.67 -1.96
CA LEU A 15 5.63 -4.70 -2.72
C LEU A 15 4.92 -5.70 -1.80
N GLU A 16 5.59 -6.13 -0.74
CA GLU A 16 5.01 -7.01 0.27
C GLU A 16 3.85 -6.33 1.03
N ALA A 17 3.96 -5.03 1.30
CA ALA A 17 2.91 -4.24 1.92
C ALA A 17 1.68 -4.09 1.01
N GLU A 18 1.85 -3.78 -0.27
CA GLU A 18 0.75 -3.65 -1.23
C GLU A 18 -0.03 -4.96 -1.39
N ARG A 19 0.67 -6.11 -1.41
CA ARG A 19 0.00 -7.43 -1.42
C ARG A 19 -0.84 -7.64 -0.17
N ALA A 20 -0.34 -7.19 0.98
CA ALA A 20 -1.09 -7.25 2.23
C ALA A 20 -2.27 -6.27 2.22
N GLY A 21 -2.15 -5.13 1.55
CA GLY A 21 -3.25 -4.20 1.29
C GLY A 21 -4.35 -4.83 0.45
N VAL A 22 -4.01 -5.52 -0.65
CA VAL A 22 -4.98 -6.30 -1.47
C VAL A 22 -5.70 -7.35 -0.61
N GLN A 23 -4.96 -8.10 0.21
CA GLN A 23 -5.56 -9.09 1.12
C GLN A 23 -6.49 -8.45 2.15
N THR A 24 -6.09 -7.31 2.72
CA THR A 24 -6.89 -6.55 3.68
C THR A 24 -8.19 -6.06 3.05
N ALA A 25 -8.13 -5.47 1.86
CA ALA A 25 -9.31 -4.97 1.16
C ALA A 25 -10.26 -6.11 0.75
N ASN A 26 -9.74 -7.28 0.34
CA ASN A 26 -10.55 -8.48 0.12
C ASN A 26 -11.27 -8.93 1.39
N TYR A 27 -10.55 -9.00 2.51
CA TYR A 27 -11.14 -9.37 3.80
C TYR A 27 -12.26 -8.40 4.20
N LEU A 28 -12.06 -7.09 4.03
CA LEU A 28 -13.08 -6.08 4.35
C LEU A 28 -14.32 -6.22 3.46
N LEU A 29 -14.14 -6.45 2.14
CA LEU A 29 -15.24 -6.71 1.21
C LEU A 29 -16.04 -7.98 1.55
N GLU A 30 -15.37 -9.00 2.09
CA GLU A 30 -16.02 -10.27 2.42
C GLU A 30 -16.70 -10.25 3.79
N LYS A 31 -16.03 -9.68 4.81
CA LYS A 31 -16.44 -9.79 6.22
C LYS A 31 -17.08 -8.54 6.80
N HIS A 32 -16.94 -7.39 6.14
CA HIS A 32 -17.42 -6.08 6.61
C HIS A 32 -18.15 -5.32 5.50
N GLN A 33 -19.12 -5.98 4.86
CA GLN A 33 -19.93 -5.40 3.78
C GLN A 33 -20.66 -4.15 4.26
N SER A 34 -20.60 -3.09 3.46
CA SER A 34 -21.22 -1.82 3.78
C SER A 34 -21.54 -1.07 2.49
N GLU A 35 -22.81 -0.68 2.31
CA GLU A 35 -23.21 0.13 1.14
C GLU A 35 -22.41 1.44 1.05
N GLU A 36 -21.98 1.98 2.19
CA GLU A 36 -21.22 3.22 2.31
C GLU A 36 -19.72 3.03 1.96
N LEU A 37 -19.14 1.88 2.31
CA LEU A 37 -17.68 1.64 2.18
C LEU A 37 -17.29 0.69 1.05
N ASP A 38 -18.22 -0.08 0.48
CA ASP A 38 -17.93 -1.08 -0.55
C ASP A 38 -17.21 -0.48 -1.77
N ALA A 39 -17.59 0.73 -2.18
CA ALA A 39 -16.93 1.46 -3.25
C ALA A 39 -15.49 1.80 -2.86
N GLN A 40 -15.28 2.28 -1.64
CA GLN A 40 -13.96 2.63 -1.12
C GLN A 40 -13.05 1.41 -1.01
N TYR A 41 -13.54 0.28 -0.51
CA TYR A 41 -12.76 -0.95 -0.42
C TYR A 41 -12.36 -1.49 -1.80
N LYS A 42 -13.27 -1.43 -2.79
CA LYS A 42 -12.97 -1.80 -4.18
C LYS A 42 -11.91 -0.88 -4.78
N GLN A 43 -11.98 0.41 -4.49
CA GLN A 43 -11.01 1.39 -4.96
C GLN A 43 -9.62 1.12 -4.35
N VAL A 44 -9.53 0.97 -3.02
CA VAL A 44 -8.28 0.60 -2.34
C VAL A 44 -7.72 -0.69 -2.95
N LYS A 45 -8.52 -1.76 -3.03
CA LYS A 45 -8.07 -3.03 -3.64
C LYS A 45 -7.49 -2.86 -5.05
N LYS A 46 -8.14 -2.04 -5.88
CA LYS A 46 -7.70 -1.78 -7.25
C LYS A 46 -6.36 -1.05 -7.27
N ASP A 47 -6.21 -0.02 -6.45
CA ASP A 47 -4.97 0.76 -6.37
C ASP A 47 -3.83 -0.11 -5.82
N GLU A 48 -4.03 -0.87 -4.74
CA GLU A 48 -3.02 -1.78 -4.18
C GLU A 48 -2.57 -2.86 -5.21
N ALA A 49 -3.51 -3.39 -6.00
CA ALA A 49 -3.20 -4.36 -7.05
C ALA A 49 -2.40 -3.73 -8.20
N TRP A 50 -2.72 -2.48 -8.56
CA TRP A 50 -1.96 -1.70 -9.53
C TRP A 50 -0.54 -1.41 -9.00
N SER A 51 -0.42 -1.00 -7.73
CA SER A 51 0.85 -0.76 -7.06
C SER A 51 1.72 -2.02 -7.02
N CYS A 52 1.14 -3.20 -6.72
CA CYS A 52 1.85 -4.48 -6.80
C CYS A 52 2.48 -4.72 -8.17
N ALA A 53 1.73 -4.48 -9.25
CA ALA A 53 2.22 -4.67 -10.61
C ALA A 53 3.33 -3.67 -10.95
N GLY A 54 3.15 -2.39 -10.59
CA GLY A 54 4.13 -1.35 -10.85
C GLY A 54 5.43 -1.52 -10.06
N LEU A 55 5.35 -1.85 -8.76
CA LEU A 55 6.52 -2.14 -7.92
C LEU A 55 7.29 -3.35 -8.43
N HIS A 56 6.59 -4.40 -8.90
CA HIS A 56 7.25 -5.53 -9.53
C HIS A 56 8.10 -5.09 -10.73
N GLN A 57 7.58 -4.20 -11.59
CA GLN A 57 8.34 -3.69 -12.73
C GLN A 57 9.47 -2.74 -12.30
N ALA A 58 9.24 -1.89 -11.30
CA ALA A 58 10.24 -1.01 -10.71
C ALA A 58 11.44 -1.80 -10.17
N ILE A 59 11.20 -2.85 -9.38
CA ILE A 59 12.28 -3.68 -8.81
C ILE A 59 13.13 -4.31 -9.90
N LEU A 60 12.50 -4.85 -10.96
CA LEU A 60 13.24 -5.40 -12.11
C LEU A 60 14.09 -4.33 -12.81
N ARG A 61 13.53 -3.13 -12.97
CA ARG A 61 14.19 -2.00 -13.63
C ARG A 61 15.41 -1.50 -12.85
N GLU A 62 15.32 -1.47 -11.52
CA GLU A 62 16.45 -1.16 -10.64
C GLU A 62 17.47 -2.31 -10.53
N GLY A 63 17.21 -3.44 -11.19
CA GLY A 63 18.09 -4.61 -11.27
C GLY A 63 17.99 -5.55 -10.07
N GLY A 64 16.88 -5.50 -9.33
CA GLY A 64 16.58 -6.42 -8.23
C GLY A 64 15.70 -7.59 -8.63
N THR A 65 15.46 -8.50 -7.66
CA THR A 65 14.49 -9.59 -7.80
C THR A 65 13.25 -9.28 -6.97
N PRO A 66 12.05 -9.21 -7.57
CA PRO A 66 10.81 -9.01 -6.85
C PRO A 66 10.54 -10.13 -5.86
N SER A 67 10.25 -9.77 -4.63
CA SER A 67 9.84 -10.68 -3.57
C SER A 67 8.57 -11.42 -3.98
N LYS A 68 8.40 -12.64 -3.46
CA LYS A 68 7.17 -13.45 -3.57
C LYS A 68 6.34 -13.44 -2.29
N GLN A 69 6.81 -12.77 -1.24
CA GLN A 69 6.15 -12.75 0.05
C GLN A 69 4.97 -11.76 0.07
N THR A 70 4.12 -11.91 1.06
CA THR A 70 3.12 -10.92 1.44
C THR A 70 3.43 -10.47 2.86
N GLY A 71 3.33 -9.18 3.12
CA GLY A 71 3.59 -8.62 4.45
C GLY A 71 2.54 -9.04 5.48
N ALA A 72 2.91 -9.04 6.76
CA ALA A 72 2.03 -9.43 7.88
C ALA A 72 0.96 -8.38 8.24
N PHE A 73 0.72 -7.37 7.39
CA PHE A 73 -0.19 -6.27 7.69
C PHE A 73 -1.66 -6.73 7.73
N ALA A 74 -2.07 -7.60 6.80
CA ALA A 74 -3.42 -8.12 6.75
C ALA A 74 -3.80 -8.84 8.05
N ASP A 75 -2.91 -9.69 8.58
CA ASP A 75 -3.13 -10.41 9.84
C ASP A 75 -3.37 -9.46 11.01
N LYS A 76 -2.61 -8.35 11.07
CA LYS A 76 -2.78 -7.32 12.11
C LYS A 76 -4.15 -6.65 12.01
N VAL A 77 -4.62 -6.35 10.80
CA VAL A 77 -5.96 -5.77 10.59
C VAL A 77 -7.04 -6.78 10.96
N ILE A 78 -6.90 -8.04 10.53
CA ILE A 78 -7.87 -9.11 10.80
C ILE A 78 -8.02 -9.33 12.32
N ALA A 79 -6.92 -9.24 13.08
CA ALA A 79 -6.91 -9.45 14.52
C ALA A 79 -7.61 -8.36 15.35
N LEU A 80 -7.93 -7.19 14.79
CA LEU A 80 -8.64 -6.11 15.51
C LEU A 80 -10.12 -6.45 15.71
N ASP A 81 -10.73 -5.93 16.78
CA ASP A 81 -12.10 -6.29 17.15
C ASP A 81 -13.14 -5.51 16.36
N THR A 82 -12.95 -4.19 16.22
CA THR A 82 -13.95 -3.31 15.61
C THR A 82 -13.59 -2.89 14.19
N LEU A 83 -14.61 -2.58 13.39
CA LEU A 83 -14.39 -2.03 12.05
C LEU A 83 -13.64 -0.69 12.10
N GLN A 84 -13.95 0.18 13.07
CA GLN A 84 -13.28 1.46 13.23
C GLN A 84 -11.78 1.31 13.47
N GLU A 85 -11.35 0.36 14.32
CA GLU A 85 -9.94 0.06 14.55
C GLU A 85 -9.27 -0.47 13.27
N LYS A 86 -9.95 -1.35 12.53
CA LYS A 86 -9.45 -1.90 11.25
C LYS A 86 -9.19 -0.81 10.23
N LEU A 87 -10.15 0.09 10.03
CA LEU A 87 -10.04 1.21 9.09
C LEU A 87 -8.99 2.23 9.55
N THR A 88 -8.90 2.50 10.85
CA THR A 88 -7.84 3.34 11.42
C THR A 88 -6.46 2.76 11.16
N LEU A 89 -6.28 1.44 11.35
CA LEU A 89 -5.02 0.78 11.06
C LEU A 89 -4.73 0.76 9.55
N LEU A 90 -5.74 0.57 8.70
CA LEU A 90 -5.62 0.67 7.24
C LEU A 90 -5.04 2.03 6.83
N ASN A 91 -5.60 3.14 7.31
CA ASN A 91 -5.08 4.48 7.01
C ASN A 91 -3.65 4.70 7.53
N LYS A 92 -3.32 4.19 8.72
CA LYS A 92 -1.94 4.22 9.22
C LYS A 92 -0.98 3.43 8.32
N GLY A 93 -1.43 2.30 7.77
CA GLY A 93 -0.69 1.52 6.79
C GLY A 93 -0.43 2.30 5.49
N GLN A 94 -1.46 2.91 4.92
CA GLN A 94 -1.36 3.78 3.74
C GLN A 94 -0.38 4.94 3.96
N ALA A 95 -0.46 5.62 5.12
CA ALA A 95 0.43 6.71 5.47
C ALA A 95 1.89 6.24 5.63
N TRP A 96 2.09 5.04 6.19
CA TRP A 96 3.41 4.42 6.25
C TRP A 96 3.98 4.15 4.86
N VAL A 97 3.17 3.66 3.92
CA VAL A 97 3.58 3.44 2.52
C VAL A 97 3.98 4.76 1.85
N ALA A 98 3.14 5.80 1.94
CA ALA A 98 3.44 7.11 1.35
C ALA A 98 4.79 7.67 1.86
N ARG A 99 5.07 7.52 3.16
CA ARG A 99 6.35 7.91 3.76
C ARG A 99 7.53 7.05 3.26
N LYS A 100 7.30 5.75 3.04
CA LYS A 100 8.32 4.84 2.49
C LYS A 100 8.62 5.11 1.03
N ILE A 101 7.64 5.59 0.27
CA ILE A 101 7.86 6.11 -1.08
C ILE A 101 8.79 7.33 -1.03
N ASP A 102 8.59 8.27 -0.11
CA ASP A 102 9.50 9.43 0.05
C ASP A 102 10.93 9.00 0.37
N GLU A 103 11.10 7.95 1.19
CA GLU A 103 12.42 7.36 1.44
C GLU A 103 13.05 6.77 0.17
N ALA A 104 12.25 6.16 -0.72
CA ALA A 104 12.73 5.58 -1.99
C ALA A 104 13.08 6.67 -3.02
N LEU A 105 12.29 7.73 -3.08
CA LEU A 105 12.51 8.89 -3.96
C LEU A 105 13.77 9.71 -3.59
N ALA A 106 14.35 9.48 -2.41
CA ALA A 106 15.62 10.09 -2.03
C ALA A 106 16.86 9.40 -2.65
N TYR A 107 16.68 8.26 -3.32
CA TYR A 107 17.75 7.57 -4.05
C TYR A 107 17.83 8.04 -5.50
N ASP A 108 18.99 7.83 -6.12
CA ASP A 108 19.11 7.92 -7.58
C ASP A 108 18.50 6.65 -8.18
N ILE A 109 17.35 6.82 -8.84
CA ILE A 109 16.50 5.74 -9.37
C ILE A 109 16.15 6.00 -10.83
N HIS A 110 15.67 4.98 -11.53
CA HIS A 110 15.26 5.15 -12.91
C HIS A 110 14.08 6.14 -13.03
N PRO A 111 14.04 7.06 -14.02
CA PRO A 111 12.96 8.03 -14.18
C PRO A 111 11.55 7.43 -14.22
N ASP A 112 11.33 6.35 -14.96
CA ASP A 112 10.04 5.64 -14.95
C ASP A 112 9.67 5.05 -13.58
N THR A 113 10.66 4.64 -12.76
CA THR A 113 10.41 4.20 -11.37
C THR A 113 9.98 5.39 -10.53
N GLU A 114 10.65 6.53 -10.66
CA GLU A 114 10.31 7.78 -9.97
C GLU A 114 8.88 8.23 -10.29
N LEU A 115 8.51 8.31 -11.59
CA LEU A 115 7.17 8.71 -12.02
C LEU A 115 6.09 7.78 -11.46
N PHE A 116 6.32 6.47 -11.51
CA PHE A 116 5.41 5.49 -10.94
C PHE A 116 5.23 5.67 -9.43
N LEU A 117 6.33 5.85 -8.69
CA LEU A 117 6.29 6.03 -7.24
C LEU A 117 5.55 7.31 -6.84
N GLN A 118 5.71 8.40 -7.60
CA GLN A 118 4.94 9.62 -7.39
C GLN A 118 3.45 9.40 -7.58
N GLU A 119 3.03 8.74 -8.67
CA GLU A 119 1.61 8.42 -8.90
C GLU A 119 1.05 7.50 -7.81
N MET A 120 1.83 6.49 -7.40
CA MET A 120 1.47 5.60 -6.30
C MET A 120 1.23 6.37 -5.00
N LYS A 121 2.11 7.32 -4.65
CA LYS A 121 1.96 8.15 -3.46
C LYS A 121 0.67 8.99 -3.49
N GLU A 122 0.34 9.61 -4.61
CA GLU A 122 -0.90 10.40 -4.75
C GLU A 122 -2.16 9.55 -4.59
N LYS A 123 -2.13 8.30 -5.06
CA LYS A 123 -3.22 7.34 -4.86
C LYS A 123 -3.40 6.99 -3.38
N HIS A 124 -2.31 6.74 -2.64
CA HIS A 124 -2.40 6.51 -1.20
C HIS A 124 -2.94 7.73 -0.46
N HIS A 125 -2.49 8.95 -0.80
CA HIS A 125 -3.05 10.17 -0.20
C HIS A 125 -4.54 10.33 -0.47
N THR A 126 -4.99 10.03 -1.69
CA THR A 126 -6.41 10.02 -2.02
C THR A 126 -7.18 9.01 -1.17
N ASN A 127 -6.69 7.77 -1.08
CA ASN A 127 -7.33 6.71 -0.29
C ASN A 127 -7.41 7.04 1.21
N ILE A 128 -6.35 7.63 1.78
CA ILE A 128 -6.32 8.12 3.16
C ILE A 128 -7.42 9.17 3.37
N ASN A 129 -7.44 10.19 2.52
CA ASN A 129 -8.38 11.30 2.64
C ASN A 129 -9.83 10.84 2.56
N GLU A 130 -10.16 9.93 1.63
CA GLU A 130 -11.52 9.40 1.54
C GLU A 130 -11.92 8.57 2.76
N LEU A 131 -11.00 7.75 3.30
CA LEU A 131 -11.30 6.96 4.49
C LEU A 131 -11.34 7.81 5.78
N ASP A 132 -10.54 8.88 5.87
CA ASP A 132 -10.58 9.81 6.99
C ASP A 132 -11.91 10.58 7.04
N LYS A 133 -12.47 10.98 5.90
CA LYS A 133 -13.81 11.59 5.84
C LYS A 133 -14.88 10.69 6.47
N TYR A 134 -14.80 9.38 6.22
CA TYR A 134 -15.69 8.41 6.83
C TYR A 134 -15.47 8.29 8.35
N LEU A 135 -14.20 8.19 8.78
CA LEU A 135 -13.85 8.04 10.19
C LEU A 135 -14.18 9.27 11.05
N MET A 136 -14.13 10.48 10.47
CA MET A 136 -14.48 11.73 11.15
C MET A 136 -15.98 12.03 11.14
N GLY A 137 -16.75 11.38 10.25
CA GLY A 137 -18.20 11.55 10.12
C GLY A 137 -19.05 10.60 10.95
N LYS A 138 -18.44 9.71 11.74
CA LYS A 138 -19.08 8.72 12.62
C LYS A 138 -18.82 9.07 14.08
#